data_AF-A0A2H0TAY9-F1
#
_entry.id   AF-A0A2H0TAY9-F1
#
_cell.length_a   1.000
_cell.length_b   1.000
_cell.length_c   1.000
_cell.angle_alpha   90.00
_cell.angle_beta   90.00
_cell.angle_gamma   90.00
#
_symmetry.space_group_name_H-M   'P 1'
#
loop_
_entity.id
_entity.type
_entity.pdbx_description
1 polymer ?
#
loop_
_entity_poly.entity_id
_entity_poly.type
_entity_poly.pdbx_seq_one_letter_code
_entity_poly.pdbx_strand_id
1 'polypeptide(L)'
;MEIIGAIAFICIVGVIVAGMVDRHRQNIRDQLAHDVLDNKYDYLKEKEEILSFKERLISIKEKIKFLTPNIKLTTNTDTDYPVYVRKFCPTCKQGKLTKRKGAYGFFLGCSNYPKCRFTKNMN
;
A
#
# COMPACT_ATOMS: atom_id res chain seq x y z
N MET A 1 26.54 -9.12 -54.80
CA MET A 1 25.22 -8.50 -54.55
C MET A 1 24.38 -9.27 -53.52
N GLU A 2 24.55 -10.59 -53.36
CA GLU A 2 23.77 -11.40 -52.41
C GLU A 2 24.03 -11.10 -50.92
N ILE A 3 25.29 -10.85 -50.53
CA ILE A 3 25.66 -10.59 -49.12
C ILE A 3 25.02 -9.28 -48.59
N ILE A 4 24.99 -8.24 -49.41
CA ILE A 4 24.41 -6.94 -49.05
C ILE A 4 22.90 -7.09 -48.81
N GLY A 5 22.22 -7.90 -49.62
CA GLY A 5 20.79 -8.21 -49.45
C GLY A 5 20.50 -8.96 -48.15
N ALA A 6 21.34 -9.93 -47.79
CA ALA A 6 21.20 -10.68 -46.53
C ALA A 6 21.42 -9.80 -45.29
N ILE A 7 22.42 -8.91 -45.32
CA ILE A 7 22.68 -7.95 -44.23
C ILE A 7 21.50 -6.98 -44.08
N ALA A 8 21.00 -6.44 -45.18
CA ALA A 8 19.85 -5.54 -45.17
C ALA A 8 18.61 -6.23 -44.57
N PHE A 9 18.36 -7.49 -44.93
CA PHE A 9 17.25 -8.27 -44.39
C PHE A 9 17.38 -8.51 -42.88
N ILE A 10 18.56 -8.88 -42.39
CA ILE A 10 18.82 -9.07 -40.95
C ILE A 10 18.59 -7.77 -40.18
N CYS A 11 19.07 -6.63 -40.70
CA CYS A 11 18.86 -5.32 -40.09
C CYS A 11 17.36 -4.95 -40.03
N ILE A 12 16.61 -5.19 -41.11
CA ILE A 12 15.17 -4.91 -41.18
C ILE A 12 14.43 -5.75 -40.13
N VAL A 13 14.72 -7.05 -40.05
CA VAL A 13 14.10 -7.93 -39.05
C VAL A 13 14.46 -7.47 -37.63
N GLY A 14 15.71 -7.08 -37.38
CA GLY A 14 16.15 -6.57 -36.08
C GLY A 14 15.38 -5.33 -35.62
N VAL A 15 15.17 -4.36 -36.52
CA VAL A 15 14.40 -3.14 -36.23
C VAL A 15 12.93 -3.47 -35.93
N ILE A 16 12.32 -4.40 -36.68
CA ILE A 16 10.94 -4.82 -36.46
C ILE A 16 10.79 -5.48 -35.07
N VAL A 17 11.67 -6.43 -34.74
CA VAL A 17 11.63 -7.14 -33.45
C VAL A 17 11.84 -6.18 -32.29
N ALA A 18 12.82 -5.26 -32.40
CA ALA A 18 13.06 -4.23 -31.39
C ALA A 18 11.80 -3.37 -31.17
N GLY A 19 11.18 -2.90 -32.25
CA GLY A 19 9.95 -2.10 -32.19
C GLY A 19 8.76 -2.85 -31.56
N MET A 20 8.65 -4.18 -31.79
CA MET A 20 7.62 -5.01 -31.15
C MET A 20 7.85 -5.14 -29.64
N VAL A 21 9.09 -5.37 -29.21
CA VAL A 21 9.47 -5.46 -27.79
C VAL A 21 9.25 -4.12 -27.08
N ASP A 22 9.63 -3.01 -27.71
CA ASP A 22 9.44 -1.67 -27.15
C ASP A 22 7.96 -1.30 -27.01
N ARG A 23 7.14 -1.63 -28.01
CA ARG A 23 5.69 -1.43 -27.95
C ARG A 23 5.04 -2.24 -26.83
N HIS A 24 5.44 -3.50 -26.68
CA HIS A 24 4.93 -4.34 -25.60
C HIS A 24 5.35 -3.80 -24.23
N ARG A 25 6.62 -3.38 -24.08
CA ARG A 25 7.11 -2.74 -22.87
C ARG A 25 6.36 -1.44 -22.56
N GLN A 26 6.03 -0.65 -23.59
CA GLN A 26 5.27 0.58 -23.41
C GLN A 26 3.85 0.28 -22.92
N ASN A 27 3.14 -0.68 -23.53
CA ASN A 27 1.82 -1.10 -23.06
C ASN A 27 1.83 -1.56 -21.59
N ILE A 28 2.84 -2.33 -21.18
CA ILE A 28 2.99 -2.75 -19.76
C ILE A 28 3.21 -1.53 -18.86
N ARG A 29 4.05 -0.56 -19.26
CA ARG A 29 4.29 0.66 -18.50
C ARG A 29 3.03 1.50 -18.37
N ASP A 30 2.29 1.66 -19.46
CA ASP A 30 1.05 2.44 -19.48
C ASP A 30 -0.03 1.77 -18.62
N GLN A 31 -0.19 0.45 -18.72
CA GLN A 31 -1.09 -0.31 -17.87
C GLN A 31 -0.72 -0.20 -16.39
N LEU A 32 0.56 -0.36 -16.03
CA LEU A 32 1.02 -0.18 -14.65
C LEU A 32 0.79 1.25 -14.15
N ALA A 33 0.97 2.26 -15.01
CA ALA A 33 0.72 3.65 -14.64
C ALA A 33 -0.75 3.89 -14.33
N HIS A 34 -1.67 3.33 -15.13
CA HIS A 34 -3.11 3.37 -14.86
C HIS A 34 -3.45 2.71 -13.52
N ASP A 35 -3.00 1.46 -13.29
CA ASP A 35 -3.28 0.74 -12.04
C ASP A 35 -2.77 1.48 -10.79
N VAL A 36 -1.58 2.10 -10.87
CA VAL A 36 -1.01 2.87 -9.76
C VAL A 36 -1.82 4.14 -9.49
N LEU A 37 -2.25 4.83 -10.55
CA LEU A 37 -3.05 6.06 -10.43
C LEU A 37 -4.43 5.77 -9.85
N ASP A 38 -5.09 4.70 -10.29
CA ASP A 38 -6.41 4.30 -9.80
C ASP A 38 -6.35 3.94 -8.31
N ASN A 39 -5.37 3.13 -7.89
CA ASN A 39 -5.16 2.82 -6.48
C ASN A 39 -4.86 4.06 -5.63
N LYS A 40 -4.09 5.02 -6.17
CA LYS A 40 -3.80 6.29 -5.50
C LYS A 40 -5.06 7.14 -5.36
N TYR A 41 -5.88 7.20 -6.40
CA TYR A 41 -7.15 7.92 -6.39
C TYR A 41 -8.11 7.33 -5.34
N ASP A 42 -8.29 6.01 -5.32
CA ASP A 42 -9.13 5.32 -4.33
C ASP A 42 -8.67 5.61 -2.90
N TYR A 43 -7.36 5.57 -2.66
CA TYR A 43 -6.79 5.91 -1.36
C TYR A 43 -7.05 7.37 -0.94
N LEU A 44 -6.92 8.31 -1.88
CA LEU A 44 -7.17 9.72 -1.61
C LEU A 44 -8.64 9.98 -1.31
N LYS A 45 -9.55 9.36 -2.07
CA LYS A 45 -10.99 9.44 -1.86
C LYS A 45 -11.38 8.91 -0.48
N GLU A 46 -10.92 7.71 -0.11
CA GLU A 46 -11.16 7.13 1.22
C GLU A 46 -10.63 8.05 2.33
N LYS A 47 -9.44 8.64 2.13
CA LYS A 47 -8.84 9.58 3.09
C LYS A 47 -9.66 10.87 3.25
N GLU A 48 -10.14 11.45 2.16
CA GLU A 48 -10.98 12.65 2.18
C GLU A 48 -12.31 12.39 2.89
N GLU A 49 -12.95 11.26 2.62
CA GLU A 49 -14.17 10.84 3.30
C GLU A 49 -13.94 10.73 4.81
N ILE A 50 -12.89 10.02 5.25
CA ILE A 50 -12.52 9.89 6.67
C ILE A 50 -12.25 11.25 7.31
N LEU A 51 -11.57 12.16 6.59
CA LEU A 51 -11.25 13.49 7.10
C LEU A 51 -12.51 14.31 7.35
N SER A 52 -13.48 14.27 6.42
CA SER A 52 -14.76 14.96 6.56
C SER A 52 -15.55 14.47 7.79
N PHE A 53 -15.52 13.17 8.07
CA PHE A 53 -16.15 12.62 9.28
C PHE A 53 -15.40 13.03 10.55
N LYS A 54 -14.07 13.09 10.50
CA LYS A 54 -13.26 13.53 11.65
C LYS A 54 -13.55 14.97 12.06
N GLU A 55 -13.74 15.87 11.09
CA GLU A 55 -14.09 17.27 11.34
C GLU A 55 -15.46 17.40 12.02
N ARG A 56 -16.45 16.64 11.56
CA ARG A 56 -17.77 16.55 12.22
C ARG A 56 -17.66 16.08 13.67
N LEU A 57 -16.83 15.07 13.92
CA LEU A 57 -16.60 14.54 15.26
C LEU A 57 -15.93 15.57 16.18
N ILE A 58 -15.06 16.44 15.67
CA ILE A 58 -14.45 17.53 16.46
C ILE A 58 -15.55 18.50 16.93
N SER A 59 -16.41 18.97 16.02
CA SER A 59 -17.50 19.88 16.38
C SER A 59 -18.46 19.27 17.40
N ILE A 60 -18.76 17.97 17.27
CA ILE A 60 -19.61 17.25 18.23
C ILE A 60 -18.91 17.15 19.59
N LYS A 61 -17.62 16.81 19.63
CA LYS A 61 -16.84 16.75 20.87
C LYS A 61 -16.82 18.08 21.61
N GLU A 62 -16.67 19.20 20.90
CA GLU A 62 -16.69 20.54 21.48
C GLU A 62 -18.07 20.88 22.09
N LYS A 63 -19.16 20.55 21.39
CA LYS A 63 -20.53 20.75 21.91
C LYS A 63 -20.81 19.90 23.14
N ILE A 64 -20.39 18.63 23.14
CA ILE A 64 -20.58 17.73 24.28
C ILE A 64 -19.78 18.20 25.51
N LYS A 65 -18.55 18.69 25.32
CA LYS A 65 -17.73 19.26 26.40
C LYS A 65 -18.43 20.42 27.10
N PHE A 66 -19.16 21.25 26.36
CA PHE A 66 -19.93 22.37 26.90
C PHE A 66 -21.18 21.89 27.66
N LEU A 67 -21.89 20.90 27.12
CA LEU A 67 -23.14 20.40 27.70
C LEU A 67 -22.94 19.50 28.93
N THR A 68 -21.78 18.82 29.01
CA THR A 68 -21.52 17.81 30.04
C THR A 68 -20.10 17.93 30.60
N PRO A 69 -19.76 19.01 31.33
CA PRO A 69 -18.39 19.28 31.78
C PRO A 69 -17.85 18.22 32.77
N ASN A 70 -18.73 17.48 33.45
CA ASN A 70 -18.36 16.48 34.45
C ASN A 70 -18.39 15.03 33.94
N ILE A 71 -18.75 14.80 32.67
CA ILE A 71 -18.75 13.46 32.08
C ILE A 71 -17.38 13.20 31.46
N LYS A 72 -16.62 12.25 32.03
CA LYS A 72 -15.42 11.73 31.39
C LYS A 72 -15.84 10.89 30.19
N LEU A 73 -15.71 11.43 28.98
CA LEU A 73 -15.82 10.61 27.76
C LEU A 73 -14.72 9.55 27.81
N THR A 74 -15.08 8.31 28.09
CA THR A 74 -14.18 7.17 27.93
C THR A 74 -14.10 6.88 26.43
N THR A 75 -13.01 7.28 25.78
CA THR A 75 -12.74 6.79 24.43
C THR A 75 -12.33 5.33 24.56
N ASN A 76 -13.23 4.40 24.26
CA ASN A 76 -12.86 3.01 24.03
C ASN A 76 -12.04 2.97 22.74
N THR A 77 -10.74 3.19 22.84
CA THR A 77 -9.78 2.98 21.74
C THR A 77 -9.42 1.51 21.57
N ASP A 78 -10.11 0.62 22.26
CA ASP A 78 -10.05 -0.83 22.05
C ASP A 78 -10.94 -1.22 20.87
N THR A 79 -10.70 -0.63 19.70
CA THR A 79 -11.07 -1.34 18.49
C THR A 79 -10.03 -2.44 18.32
N ASP A 80 -10.44 -3.67 18.58
CA ASP A 80 -9.81 -4.91 18.12
C ASP A 80 -9.89 -5.01 16.58
N TYR A 81 -9.63 -3.89 15.89
CA TYR A 81 -9.35 -3.88 14.48
C TYR A 81 -7.86 -4.19 14.37
N PRO A 82 -7.45 -5.23 13.61
CA PRO A 82 -6.04 -5.41 13.32
C PRO A 82 -5.61 -4.14 12.57
N VAL A 83 -4.89 -3.25 13.26
CA VAL A 83 -4.22 -2.13 12.61
C VAL A 83 -3.35 -2.76 11.55
N TYR A 84 -3.80 -2.71 10.30
CA TYR A 84 -2.98 -3.01 9.15
C TYR A 84 -1.90 -1.94 9.16
N VAL A 85 -0.81 -2.22 9.89
CA VAL A 85 0.38 -1.40 9.86
C VAL A 85 0.87 -1.57 8.43
N ARG A 86 0.55 -0.62 7.55
CA ARG A 86 1.04 -0.54 6.16
C ARG A 86 2.56 -0.29 6.12
N LYS A 87 3.32 -0.89 7.05
CA LYS A 87 4.77 -0.91 7.08
C LYS A 87 5.22 -2.29 6.64
N PHE A 88 6.00 -2.31 5.57
CA PHE A 88 6.76 -3.47 5.18
C PHE A 88 7.71 -3.89 6.31
N CYS A 89 7.95 -5.19 6.40
CA CYS A 89 8.93 -5.73 7.34
C CYS A 89 10.32 -5.17 6.99
N PRO A 90 11.03 -4.54 7.94
CA PRO A 90 12.34 -3.95 7.67
C PRO A 90 13.40 -5.00 7.34
N THR A 91 13.20 -6.25 7.76
CA THR A 91 14.13 -7.35 7.56
C THR A 91 14.01 -7.95 6.16
N CYS A 92 12.81 -8.39 5.77
CA CYS A 92 12.65 -9.09 4.48
C CYS A 92 12.12 -8.21 3.35
N LYS A 93 11.62 -7.00 3.64
CA LYS A 93 11.01 -6.04 2.69
C LYS A 93 9.83 -6.55 1.85
N GLN A 94 9.52 -7.85 1.91
CA GLN A 94 8.45 -8.50 1.17
C GLN A 94 7.19 -8.70 2.03
N GLY A 95 7.39 -9.09 3.30
CA GLY A 95 6.28 -9.34 4.23
C GLY A 95 5.76 -8.06 4.86
N LYS A 96 4.52 -8.08 5.34
CA LYS A 96 3.88 -6.98 6.08
C LYS A 96 3.97 -7.25 7.58
N LEU A 97 3.99 -6.18 8.40
CA LEU A 97 3.89 -6.32 9.85
C LEU A 97 2.42 -6.47 10.26
N THR A 98 2.13 -7.54 11.01
CA THR A 98 0.78 -7.88 11.50
C THR A 98 0.78 -7.93 13.02
N LYS A 99 -0.27 -7.40 13.67
CA LYS A 99 -0.51 -7.57 15.10
C LYS A 99 -0.82 -9.03 15.40
N ARG A 100 -0.11 -9.64 16.35
CA ARG A 100 -0.27 -11.01 16.81
C ARG A 100 -0.33 -11.04 18.33
N LYS A 101 -0.99 -12.06 18.89
CA LYS A 101 -1.09 -12.29 20.33
C LYS A 101 -0.08 -13.35 20.76
N GLY A 102 0.73 -13.04 21.78
CA GLY A 102 1.68 -13.97 22.41
C GLY A 102 1.44 -14.07 23.92
N ALA A 103 2.28 -14.84 24.61
CA ALA A 103 2.18 -15.07 26.06
C ALA A 103 2.28 -13.77 26.89
N TYR A 104 3.05 -12.79 26.41
CA TYR A 104 3.32 -11.52 27.10
C TYR A 104 2.51 -10.34 26.55
N GLY A 105 1.43 -10.61 25.82
CA GLY A 105 0.61 -9.58 25.18
C GLY A 105 0.78 -9.51 23.66
N PHE A 106 0.40 -8.39 23.07
CA PHE A 106 0.42 -8.22 21.62
C PHE A 106 1.80 -7.79 21.11
N PHE A 107 2.18 -8.29 19.94
CA PHE A 107 3.42 -7.92 19.26
C PHE A 107 3.19 -7.81 17.75
N LEU A 108 4.06 -7.09 17.05
CA LEU A 108 4.10 -7.06 15.59
C LEU A 108 4.99 -8.19 15.08
N GLY A 109 4.46 -9.07 14.22
CA GLY A 109 5.21 -10.13 13.55
C GLY A 109 5.14 -10.01 12.03
N CYS A 110 6.17 -10.49 11.33
CA CYS A 110 6.16 -10.55 9.87
C CYS A 110 5.16 -11.60 9.33
N SER A 111 4.40 -11.23 8.29
CA SER A 111 3.48 -12.14 7.59
C SER A 111 4.16 -13.35 6.95
N ASN A 112 5.46 -13.25 6.63
CA ASN A 112 6.23 -14.31 5.98
C ASN A 112 6.84 -15.32 6.96
N TYR A 113 6.42 -15.33 8.23
CA TYR A 113 6.79 -16.41 9.15
C TYR A 113 6.36 -17.79 8.56
N PRO A 114 7.19 -18.85 8.60
CA PRO A 114 8.45 -18.97 9.33
C PRO A 114 9.71 -18.47 8.60
N LYS A 115 9.60 -18.10 7.31
CA LYS A 115 10.73 -17.64 6.47
C LYS A 115 11.33 -16.32 6.95
N CYS A 116 10.53 -15.46 7.58
CA CYS A 116 10.99 -14.25 8.24
C CYS A 116 10.48 -14.21 9.68
N ARG A 117 11.40 -14.17 10.66
CA ARG A 117 11.11 -14.22 12.10
C ARG A 117 11.14 -12.85 12.78
N PHE A 118 11.08 -11.76 12.02
CA PHE A 118 11.06 -10.42 12.59
C PHE A 118 9.85 -10.23 13.52
N THR A 119 10.11 -9.75 14.72
CA THR A 119 9.11 -9.38 15.72
C THR A 119 9.46 -8.05 16.39
N LYS A 120 8.46 -7.26 16.78
CA LYS A 120 8.63 -6.04 17.56
C LYS A 120 7.56 -5.96 18.66
N ASN A 121 7.97 -5.68 19.90
CA ASN A 121 7.07 -5.50 21.02
C ASN A 121 6.23 -4.21 20.84
N MET A 122 4.99 -4.21 21.33
CA MET A 122 4.07 -3.06 21.31
C MET A 122 3.79 -2.48 22.71
N ASN A 123 4.50 -2.93 23.74
CA ASN A 123 4.49 -2.32 25.08
C ASN A 123 5.13 -0.92 25.08
#